data_AF-A0AAD9VCR3-F1
#
_entry.id   AF-A0AAD9VCR3-F1
#
_cell.length_a   1.000
_cell.length_b   1.000
_cell.length_c   1.000
_cell.angle_alpha   90.00
_cell.angle_beta   90.00
_cell.angle_gamma   90.00
#
_symmetry.space_group_name_H-M   'P 1'
#
loop_
_entity.id
_entity.type
_entity.pdbx_description
1 polymer ?
#
loop_
_entity_poly.entity_id
_entity_poly.type
_entity_poly.pdbx_seq_one_letter_code
_entity_poly.pdbx_strand_id
1 'polypeptide(L)'
;MTKRKIKLDDPLAKTILDRRGLLEGLSRCLDKEYKYGRHQCWKHIAECFGIDEEIYQGFRDSKIHSPTEEMFEHLQTTDTEMTIGTLKEKLRSVERQDVIDVLVECEKTDCSVNDGTSVCSLFDSNPDIIGRIAFLLDRQKLGLKNWVQLAGKLDIPRKVSKSFETCNTDNPTEHLFEYLKTQSPKMKVEDLITHLEAMQRPDVVKVIKGSTEGKSVSFIKDLVKDVLLMEKLCELLNRNPGINKMPWWKKLGARLSINTDILDDLSPPQDHECPTEALIHYLGSWRPGLKIADFICALRKIDRLDAIDVLKGYLPDYCVSELLRS
;
A
#
# COMPACT_ATOMS: atom_id res chain seq x y z
N MET A 1 9.20 -15.23 -20.51
CA MET A 1 10.50 -14.67 -20.07
C MET A 1 10.56 -14.73 -18.55
N THR A 2 11.43 -15.57 -18.01
CA THR A 2 11.68 -15.71 -16.58
C THR A 2 12.28 -14.42 -16.04
N LYS A 3 11.62 -13.77 -15.08
CA LYS A 3 12.20 -12.61 -14.37
C LYS A 3 13.54 -13.05 -13.78
N ARG A 4 14.63 -12.36 -14.13
CA ARG A 4 15.97 -12.66 -13.59
C ARG A 4 15.92 -12.49 -12.07
N LYS A 5 16.05 -13.59 -11.32
CA LYS A 5 16.08 -13.56 -9.85
C LYS A 5 17.30 -12.73 -9.38
N ILE A 6 17.13 -11.95 -8.32
CA ILE A 6 18.17 -11.12 -7.70
C ILE A 6 19.14 -12.02 -6.93
N LYS A 7 20.44 -11.79 -7.00
CA LYS A 7 21.42 -12.43 -6.12
C LYS A 7 21.76 -11.51 -4.95
N LEU A 8 22.12 -12.10 -3.81
CA LEU A 8 22.53 -11.35 -2.61
C LEU A 8 23.77 -10.47 -2.86
N ASP A 9 24.65 -10.91 -3.75
CA ASP A 9 25.86 -10.17 -4.16
C ASP A 9 25.62 -9.14 -5.29
N ASP A 10 24.40 -9.02 -5.81
CA ASP A 10 24.12 -8.04 -6.86
C ASP A 10 24.28 -6.60 -6.31
N PRO A 11 24.80 -5.65 -7.10
CA PRO A 11 24.93 -4.25 -6.69
C PRO A 11 23.58 -3.64 -6.31
N LEU A 12 23.49 -3.03 -5.13
CA LEU A 12 22.24 -2.55 -4.52
C LEU A 12 21.48 -1.58 -5.44
N ALA A 13 22.10 -0.42 -5.73
CA ALA A 13 21.43 0.67 -6.43
C ALA A 13 20.97 0.25 -7.82
N LYS A 14 21.88 -0.34 -8.61
CA LYS A 14 21.54 -0.86 -9.94
C LYS A 14 20.37 -1.84 -9.90
N THR A 15 20.39 -2.76 -8.93
CA THR A 15 19.38 -3.83 -8.86
C THR A 15 18.00 -3.32 -8.48
N ILE A 16 17.92 -2.37 -7.55
CA ILE A 16 16.64 -1.80 -7.11
C ILE A 16 16.11 -0.81 -8.15
N LEU A 17 16.95 0.13 -8.62
CA LEU A 17 16.54 1.19 -9.55
C LEU A 17 16.13 0.66 -10.92
N ASP A 18 16.79 -0.39 -11.44
CA ASP A 18 16.41 -1.04 -12.70
C ASP A 18 15.06 -1.78 -12.60
N ARG A 19 14.50 -1.92 -11.39
CA ARG A 19 13.29 -2.70 -11.10
C ARG A 19 12.23 -1.84 -10.43
N ARG A 20 11.55 -1.02 -11.23
CA ARG A 20 10.44 -0.15 -10.77
C ARG A 20 9.45 -0.84 -9.83
N GLY A 21 8.97 -2.05 -10.15
CA GLY A 21 8.01 -2.75 -9.29
C GLY A 21 8.57 -3.25 -7.95
N LEU A 22 9.91 -3.38 -7.82
CA LEU A 22 10.57 -3.63 -6.55
C LEU A 22 10.73 -2.30 -5.78
N LEU A 23 11.23 -1.27 -6.45
CA LEU A 23 11.39 0.07 -5.88
C LEU A 23 10.06 0.60 -5.33
N GLU A 24 8.98 0.61 -6.13
CA GLU A 24 7.65 1.02 -5.70
C GLU A 24 7.15 0.22 -4.47
N GLY A 25 7.44 -1.08 -4.42
CA GLY A 25 7.08 -1.92 -3.28
C GLY A 25 7.85 -1.55 -2.01
N LEU A 26 9.15 -1.28 -2.15
CA LEU A 26 10.00 -0.81 -1.05
C LEU A 26 9.57 0.58 -0.58
N SER A 27 9.34 1.52 -1.49
CA SER A 27 8.85 2.87 -1.19
C SER A 27 7.54 2.85 -0.42
N ARG A 28 6.55 2.04 -0.84
CA ARG A 28 5.27 1.90 -0.12
C ARG A 28 5.43 1.43 1.33
N CYS A 29 6.43 0.60 1.58
CA CYS A 29 6.77 0.17 2.93
C CYS A 29 7.50 1.29 3.68
N LEU A 30 8.58 1.81 3.11
CA LEU A 30 9.62 2.52 3.84
C LEU A 30 9.41 4.03 3.91
N ASP A 31 8.69 4.63 2.96
CA ASP A 31 8.46 6.08 2.88
C ASP A 31 7.38 6.57 3.86
N LYS A 32 6.64 5.64 4.47
CA LYS A 32 5.61 5.97 5.45
C LYS A 32 6.21 6.22 6.83
N GLU A 33 5.83 7.35 7.41
CA GLU A 33 6.16 7.71 8.78
C GLU A 33 4.92 7.57 9.65
N TYR A 34 5.00 6.69 10.64
CA TYR A 34 3.95 6.48 11.63
C TYR A 34 4.12 7.48 12.75
N LYS A 35 3.04 8.19 13.09
CA LYS A 35 3.01 9.16 14.18
C LYS A 35 3.03 8.47 15.53
N TYR A 36 2.44 7.28 15.62
CA TYR A 36 2.31 6.52 16.85
C TYR A 36 3.21 5.27 16.82
N GLY A 37 3.82 4.97 17.96
CA GLY A 37 4.72 3.82 18.14
C GLY A 37 6.13 4.04 17.58
N ARG A 38 6.90 2.95 17.48
CA ARG A 38 8.34 2.97 17.14
C ARG A 38 8.65 2.35 15.77
N HIS A 39 7.75 2.48 14.81
CA HIS A 39 7.95 1.91 13.48
C HIS A 39 9.01 2.70 12.71
N GLN A 40 10.07 2.01 12.29
CA GLN A 40 11.19 2.64 11.60
C GLN A 40 10.93 2.76 10.09
N CYS A 41 11.46 3.82 9.49
CA CYS A 41 11.27 4.19 8.08
C CYS A 41 12.61 4.27 7.33
N TRP A 42 12.60 4.76 6.09
CA TRP A 42 13.78 4.97 5.26
C TRP A 42 14.90 5.80 5.95
N LYS A 43 14.56 6.76 6.82
CA LYS A 43 15.54 7.56 7.60
C LYS A 43 16.44 6.67 8.46
N HIS A 44 15.87 5.65 9.09
CA HIS A 44 16.60 4.71 9.94
C HIS A 44 17.50 3.77 9.13
N ILE A 45 17.18 3.54 7.84
CA ILE A 45 18.09 2.85 6.92
C ILE A 45 19.29 3.74 6.61
N ALA A 46 19.06 5.03 6.34
CA ALA A 46 20.12 6.00 6.11
C ALA A 46 21.11 6.02 7.30
N GLU A 47 20.58 6.07 8.52
CA GLU A 47 21.34 5.99 9.77
C GLU A 47 22.10 4.66 9.90
N CYS A 48 21.48 3.52 9.55
CA CYS A 48 22.15 2.21 9.55
C CYS A 48 23.39 2.17 8.64
N PHE A 49 23.39 2.98 7.57
CA PHE A 49 24.54 3.12 6.68
C PHE A 49 25.52 4.21 7.10
N GLY A 50 25.23 4.96 8.17
CA GLY A 50 26.05 6.07 8.67
C GLY A 50 25.92 7.32 7.80
N ILE A 51 24.74 7.57 7.23
CA ILE A 51 24.42 8.82 6.55
C ILE A 51 23.96 9.82 7.61
N ASP A 52 24.59 10.99 7.65
CA ASP A 52 24.23 12.05 8.60
C ASP A 52 22.82 12.60 8.32
N GLU A 53 22.13 13.00 9.39
CA GLU A 53 20.77 13.55 9.31
C GLU A 53 20.68 14.75 8.36
N GLU A 54 21.66 15.66 8.40
CA GLU A 54 21.71 16.83 7.51
C GLU A 54 21.64 16.46 6.02
N ILE A 55 22.16 15.29 5.64
CA ILE A 55 22.17 14.81 4.27
C ILE A 55 20.81 14.23 3.91
N TYR A 56 20.29 13.33 4.74
CA TYR A 56 19.08 12.61 4.40
C TYR A 56 17.82 13.48 4.57
N GLN A 57 17.85 14.53 5.40
CA GLN A 57 16.79 15.56 5.45
C GLN A 57 16.66 16.32 4.13
N GLY A 58 17.69 16.29 3.27
CA GLY A 58 17.64 16.80 1.90
C GLY A 58 16.93 15.86 0.93
N PHE A 59 16.66 14.60 1.31
CA PHE A 59 15.84 13.70 0.52
C PHE A 59 14.39 14.14 0.70
N ARG A 60 13.67 14.36 -0.41
CA ARG A 60 12.34 14.99 -0.35
C ARG A 60 11.40 14.20 0.55
N ASP A 61 10.96 14.82 1.65
CA ASP A 61 9.92 14.29 2.52
C ASP A 61 8.57 14.34 1.77
N SER A 62 8.18 13.24 1.13
CA SER A 62 6.77 12.96 1.00
C SER A 62 6.29 12.60 2.41
N LYS A 63 5.65 13.53 3.13
CA LYS A 63 4.98 13.21 4.40
C LYS A 63 3.84 12.24 4.11
N ILE A 64 4.17 10.96 4.03
CA ILE A 64 3.20 9.88 3.90
C ILE A 64 2.81 9.49 5.32
N HIS A 65 1.74 10.10 5.81
CA HIS A 65 0.99 9.66 6.97
C HIS A 65 0.30 8.30 6.79
N SER A 66 -0.05 7.68 7.91
CA SER A 66 -0.83 6.44 7.94
C SER A 66 -2.33 6.76 7.77
N PRO A 67 -3.02 6.25 6.74
CA PRO A 67 -4.47 6.38 6.64
C PRO A 67 -5.20 5.72 7.81
N THR A 68 -4.62 4.69 8.43
CA THR A 68 -5.19 4.10 9.63
C THR A 68 -5.09 5.05 10.83
N GLU A 69 -3.96 5.74 11.01
CA GLU A 69 -3.81 6.73 12.10
C GLU A 69 -4.80 7.87 11.92
N GLU A 70 -4.90 8.44 10.71
CA GLU A 70 -5.88 9.47 10.35
C GLU A 70 -7.33 9.00 10.61
N MET A 71 -7.63 7.74 10.29
CA MET A 71 -8.94 7.15 10.58
C MET A 71 -9.22 7.08 12.08
N PHE A 72 -8.27 6.63 12.90
CA PHE A 72 -8.47 6.56 14.35
C PHE A 72 -8.47 7.96 15.00
N GLU A 73 -7.69 8.92 14.50
CA GLU A 73 -7.76 10.33 14.92
C GLU A 73 -9.12 10.93 14.60
N HIS A 74 -9.69 10.62 13.43
CA HIS A 74 -11.05 11.03 13.09
C HIS A 74 -12.07 10.45 14.09
N LEU A 75 -11.96 9.17 14.45
CA LEU A 75 -12.85 8.53 15.43
C LEU A 75 -12.78 9.21 16.80
N GLN A 76 -11.62 9.72 17.23
CA GLN A 76 -11.54 10.50 18.48
C GLN A 76 -12.47 11.72 18.47
N THR A 77 -12.74 12.28 17.29
CA THR A 77 -13.60 13.46 17.16
C THR A 77 -15.06 13.12 16.93
N THR A 78 -15.36 11.95 16.35
CA THR A 78 -16.71 11.61 15.90
C THR A 78 -17.40 10.52 16.71
N ASP A 79 -16.64 9.65 17.38
CA ASP A 79 -17.16 8.54 18.17
C ASP A 79 -16.24 8.22 19.36
N THR A 80 -16.34 9.03 20.42
CA THR A 80 -15.51 8.91 21.63
C THR A 80 -15.83 7.67 22.46
N GLU A 81 -17.01 7.09 22.26
CA GLU A 81 -17.52 5.96 23.04
C GLU A 81 -17.20 4.60 22.42
N MET A 82 -16.59 4.59 21.23
CA MET A 82 -16.11 3.35 20.58
C MET A 82 -15.20 2.58 21.53
N THR A 83 -15.61 1.37 21.91
CA THR A 83 -14.86 0.50 22.82
C THR A 83 -13.95 -0.47 22.08
N ILE A 84 -12.93 -0.98 22.77
CA ILE A 84 -12.04 -2.03 22.25
C ILE A 84 -12.82 -3.28 21.85
N GLY A 85 -13.84 -3.68 22.64
CA GLY A 85 -14.69 -4.82 22.32
C GLY A 85 -15.42 -4.64 20.98
N THR A 86 -15.99 -3.44 20.77
CA THR A 86 -16.64 -3.08 19.49
C THR A 86 -15.64 -3.09 18.35
N LEU A 87 -14.46 -2.49 18.53
CA LEU A 87 -13.39 -2.50 17.53
C LEU A 87 -12.98 -3.94 17.15
N LYS A 88 -12.80 -4.83 18.14
CA LYS A 88 -12.50 -6.24 17.90
C LYS A 88 -13.59 -6.93 17.07
N GLU A 89 -14.87 -6.67 17.34
CA GLU A 89 -15.97 -7.21 16.52
C GLU A 89 -15.91 -6.73 15.07
N LYS A 90 -15.68 -5.43 14.85
CA LYS A 90 -15.52 -4.88 13.50
C LYS A 90 -14.30 -5.49 12.80
N LEU A 91 -13.18 -5.66 13.52
CA LEU A 91 -11.97 -6.33 13.02
C LEU A 91 -12.22 -7.81 12.66
N ARG A 92 -13.02 -8.55 13.45
CA ARG A 92 -13.43 -9.93 13.10
C ARG A 92 -14.22 -9.95 11.80
N SER A 93 -15.10 -8.98 11.59
CA SER A 93 -15.89 -8.87 10.35
C SER A 93 -15.05 -8.59 9.10
N VAL A 94 -13.85 -8.03 9.29
CA VAL A 94 -12.85 -7.86 8.23
C VAL A 94 -11.73 -8.91 8.29
N GLU A 95 -11.91 -9.98 9.06
CA GLU A 95 -10.99 -11.13 9.13
C GLU A 95 -9.56 -10.72 9.54
N ARG A 96 -9.42 -9.67 10.35
CA ARG A 96 -8.13 -9.14 10.82
C ARG A 96 -7.75 -9.64 12.21
N GLN A 97 -7.60 -10.97 12.31
CA GLN A 97 -7.17 -11.61 13.56
C GLN A 97 -5.78 -11.15 14.00
N ASP A 98 -4.88 -10.87 13.05
CA ASP A 98 -3.55 -10.31 13.32
C ASP A 98 -3.60 -8.98 14.10
N VAL A 99 -4.59 -8.13 13.82
CA VAL A 99 -4.80 -6.86 14.53
C VAL A 99 -5.45 -7.10 15.90
N ILE A 100 -6.38 -8.06 15.99
CA ILE A 100 -7.01 -8.44 17.26
C ILE A 100 -5.97 -8.99 18.24
N ASP A 101 -5.00 -9.76 17.74
CA ASP A 101 -3.94 -10.33 18.56
C ASP A 101 -3.07 -9.25 19.23
N VAL A 102 -2.85 -8.10 18.55
CA VAL A 102 -2.17 -6.93 19.14
C VAL A 102 -2.97 -6.35 20.31
N LEU A 103 -4.28 -6.23 20.18
CA LEU A 103 -5.16 -5.75 21.27
C LEU A 103 -5.17 -6.74 22.44
N VAL A 104 -5.23 -8.05 22.15
CA VAL A 104 -5.21 -9.09 23.19
C VAL A 104 -3.85 -9.14 23.90
N GLU A 105 -2.75 -8.87 23.19
CA GLU A 105 -1.42 -8.74 23.79
C GLU A 105 -1.38 -7.53 24.74
N CYS A 106 -1.92 -6.39 24.32
CA CYS A 106 -2.02 -5.19 25.16
C CYS A 106 -2.78 -5.46 26.47
N GLU A 107 -3.93 -6.12 26.41
CA GLU A 107 -4.73 -6.48 27.61
C GLU A 107 -3.99 -7.40 28.58
N LYS A 108 -3.06 -8.23 28.08
CA LYS A 108 -2.22 -9.08 28.93
C LYS A 108 -1.11 -8.28 29.59
N THR A 109 -0.57 -7.28 28.90
CA THR A 109 0.54 -6.45 29.40
C THR A 109 0.06 -5.29 30.27
N ASP A 110 -1.15 -4.79 30.03
CA ASP A 110 -1.80 -3.70 30.73
C ASP A 110 -3.21 -4.10 31.14
N CYS A 111 -3.38 -4.47 32.41
CA CYS A 111 -4.64 -4.93 32.96
C CYS A 111 -5.72 -3.83 33.05
N SER A 112 -5.37 -2.56 32.80
CA SER A 112 -6.34 -1.47 32.71
C SER A 112 -7.08 -1.46 31.36
N VAL A 113 -6.52 -2.12 30.36
CA VAL A 113 -7.10 -2.26 29.02
C VAL A 113 -7.97 -3.51 28.97
N ASN A 114 -9.22 -3.36 28.57
CA ASN A 114 -10.17 -4.46 28.37
C ASN A 114 -11.22 -4.06 27.31
N ASP A 115 -12.14 -4.97 26.99
CA ASP A 115 -13.17 -4.76 25.97
C ASP A 115 -14.08 -3.53 26.24
N GLY A 116 -14.21 -3.09 27.48
CA GLY A 116 -14.96 -1.88 27.86
C GLY A 116 -14.16 -0.58 27.78
N THR A 117 -12.84 -0.64 27.60
CA THR A 117 -11.99 0.53 27.46
C THR A 117 -12.29 1.25 26.14
N SER A 118 -12.35 2.59 26.18
CA SER A 118 -12.50 3.41 24.97
C SER A 118 -11.25 3.29 24.10
N VAL A 119 -11.43 3.20 22.78
CA VAL A 119 -10.32 3.19 21.82
C VAL A 119 -9.53 4.51 21.90
N CYS A 120 -10.20 5.62 22.21
CA CYS A 120 -9.57 6.94 22.27
C CYS A 120 -8.53 7.03 23.39
N SER A 121 -8.76 6.35 24.53
CA SER A 121 -7.79 6.38 25.64
C SER A 121 -6.48 5.64 25.32
N LEU A 122 -6.46 4.79 24.28
CA LEU A 122 -5.24 4.12 23.83
C LEU A 122 -4.20 5.10 23.28
N PHE A 123 -4.62 6.25 22.75
CA PHE A 123 -3.68 7.25 22.25
C PHE A 123 -2.81 7.86 23.34
N ASP A 124 -3.37 8.05 24.53
CA ASP A 124 -2.65 8.59 25.68
C ASP A 124 -1.94 7.50 26.49
N SER A 125 -2.63 6.38 26.71
CA SER A 125 -2.12 5.30 27.58
C SER A 125 -1.16 4.35 26.87
N ASN A 126 -1.43 4.03 25.59
CA ASN A 126 -0.79 2.96 24.85
C ASN A 126 -0.58 3.32 23.36
N PRO A 127 0.06 4.47 23.02
CA PRO A 127 0.19 4.92 21.63
C PRO A 127 0.91 3.92 20.72
N ASP A 128 1.82 3.11 21.25
CA ASP A 128 2.50 2.06 20.48
C ASP A 128 1.53 1.02 19.90
N ILE A 129 0.42 0.74 20.60
CA ILE A 129 -0.63 -0.15 20.11
C ILE A 129 -1.34 0.44 18.89
N ILE A 130 -1.64 1.74 18.90
CA ILE A 130 -2.19 2.45 17.72
C ILE A 130 -1.22 2.34 16.54
N GLY A 131 0.07 2.57 16.79
CA GLY A 131 1.12 2.41 15.77
C GLY A 131 1.16 1.00 15.17
N ARG A 132 1.11 -0.04 16.00
CA ARG A 132 1.14 -1.45 15.56
C ARG A 132 -0.11 -1.81 14.75
N ILE A 133 -1.28 -1.36 15.20
CA ILE A 133 -2.54 -1.54 14.47
C ILE A 133 -2.46 -0.84 13.11
N ALA A 134 -1.98 0.40 13.08
CA ALA A 134 -1.79 1.18 11.86
C ALA A 134 -0.85 0.48 10.88
N PHE A 135 0.31 0.02 11.35
CA PHE A 135 1.25 -0.73 10.53
C PHE A 135 0.64 -1.96 9.88
N LEU A 136 -0.16 -2.73 10.63
CA LEU A 136 -0.82 -3.92 10.11
C LEU A 136 -1.93 -3.59 9.10
N LEU A 137 -2.77 -2.60 9.38
CA LEU A 137 -3.95 -2.26 8.56
C LEU A 137 -3.59 -1.51 7.28
N ASP A 138 -2.51 -0.74 7.31
CA ASP A 138 -1.97 -0.03 6.15
C ASP A 138 -1.29 -0.96 5.15
N ARG A 139 -0.78 -2.10 5.62
CA ARG A 139 -0.04 -3.03 4.78
C ARG A 139 -1.00 -3.77 3.85
N GLN A 140 -0.80 -3.61 2.54
CA GLN A 140 -1.53 -4.37 1.54
C GLN A 140 -1.01 -5.82 1.52
N LYS A 141 -1.74 -6.73 2.16
CA LYS A 141 -1.46 -8.17 2.16
C LYS A 141 -2.51 -8.89 1.34
N LEU A 142 -2.05 -9.66 0.36
CA LEU A 142 -2.94 -10.42 -0.54
C LEU A 142 -3.92 -11.29 0.26
N GLY A 143 -5.21 -11.08 0.02
CA GLY A 143 -6.29 -11.83 0.64
C GLY A 143 -6.74 -11.32 2.01
N LEU A 144 -6.09 -10.31 2.59
CA LEU A 144 -6.57 -9.64 3.80
C LEU A 144 -7.21 -8.30 3.47
N LYS A 145 -8.28 -7.97 4.18
CA LYS A 145 -8.92 -6.65 4.12
C LYS A 145 -8.03 -5.62 4.83
N ASN A 146 -8.00 -4.39 4.35
CA ASN A 146 -7.20 -3.28 4.86
C ASN A 146 -8.05 -2.28 5.67
N TRP A 147 -7.43 -1.16 6.02
CA TRP A 147 -8.07 -0.05 6.73
C TRP A 147 -9.34 0.49 6.05
N VAL A 148 -9.44 0.47 4.72
CA VAL A 148 -10.61 0.99 3.99
C VAL A 148 -11.85 0.17 4.30
N GLN A 149 -11.70 -1.16 4.35
CA GLN A 149 -12.83 -2.02 4.70
C GLN A 149 -13.19 -1.91 6.18
N LEU A 150 -12.21 -1.67 7.06
CA LEU A 150 -12.48 -1.37 8.46
C LEU A 150 -13.23 -0.04 8.60
N ALA A 151 -12.83 1.02 7.90
CA ALA A 151 -13.51 2.31 7.89
C ALA A 151 -14.99 2.16 7.51
N GLY A 152 -15.28 1.36 6.47
CA GLY A 152 -16.66 1.06 6.09
C GLY A 152 -17.45 0.26 7.14
N LYS A 153 -16.79 -0.55 7.97
CA LYS A 153 -17.42 -1.26 9.09
C LYS A 153 -17.60 -0.38 10.33
N LEU A 154 -16.78 0.65 10.46
CA LEU A 154 -16.89 1.69 11.47
C LEU A 154 -17.87 2.81 11.06
N ASP A 155 -18.66 2.56 10.00
CA ASP A 155 -19.69 3.49 9.52
C ASP A 155 -19.13 4.87 9.09
N ILE A 156 -17.83 4.95 8.79
CA ILE A 156 -17.17 6.16 8.30
C ILE A 156 -17.60 6.38 6.84
N PRO A 157 -18.18 7.54 6.49
CA PRO A 157 -18.59 7.82 5.13
C PRO A 157 -17.39 7.81 4.17
N ARG A 158 -17.55 7.19 2.99
CA ARG A 158 -16.47 7.09 1.99
C ARG A 158 -15.84 8.43 1.61
N LYS A 159 -16.63 9.51 1.57
CA LYS A 159 -16.12 10.85 1.27
C LYS A 159 -15.09 11.33 2.31
N VAL A 160 -15.26 10.90 3.55
CA VAL A 160 -14.34 11.18 4.66
C VAL A 160 -13.18 10.19 4.64
N SER A 161 -13.44 8.88 4.45
CA SER A 161 -12.34 7.91 4.39
C SER A 161 -11.34 8.21 3.26
N LYS A 162 -11.80 8.77 2.14
CA LYS A 162 -10.94 9.18 1.03
C LYS A 162 -9.98 10.30 1.41
N SER A 163 -10.29 11.15 2.40
CA SER A 163 -9.35 12.18 2.85
C SER A 163 -8.22 11.64 3.73
N PHE A 164 -8.32 10.40 4.22
CA PHE A 164 -7.25 9.75 4.98
C PHE A 164 -6.16 9.15 4.07
N GLU A 165 -6.48 8.93 2.80
CA GLU A 165 -5.52 8.46 1.81
C GLU A 165 -4.39 9.47 1.64
N THR A 166 -3.15 9.04 1.88
CA THR A 166 -1.99 9.91 1.69
C THR A 166 -1.75 10.26 0.23
N CYS A 167 -1.18 11.44 -0.01
CA CYS A 167 -0.93 12.04 -1.34
C CYS A 167 -0.08 11.21 -2.31
N ASN A 168 0.39 10.01 -1.95
CA ASN A 168 0.94 9.02 -2.90
C ASN A 168 -0.12 8.05 -3.45
N THR A 169 -1.41 8.36 -3.26
CA THR A 169 -2.55 7.68 -3.91
C THR A 169 -2.86 8.24 -5.29
N ASP A 170 -1.85 8.74 -6.03
CA ASP A 170 -1.99 8.90 -7.47
C ASP A 170 -2.06 7.52 -8.13
N ASN A 171 -3.27 6.99 -8.10
CA ASN A 171 -3.62 5.71 -8.64
C ASN A 171 -4.25 5.96 -10.00
N PRO A 172 -3.49 5.79 -11.08
CA PRO A 172 -3.96 6.16 -12.40
C PRO A 172 -5.11 5.25 -12.87
N THR A 173 -5.24 4.03 -12.33
CA THR A 173 -6.45 3.22 -12.55
C THR A 173 -7.65 3.85 -11.87
N GLU A 174 -7.55 4.31 -10.62
CA GLU A 174 -8.67 4.98 -9.95
C GLU A 174 -9.07 6.27 -10.68
N HIS A 175 -8.09 7.09 -11.05
CA HIS A 175 -8.31 8.32 -11.81
C HIS A 175 -8.98 8.06 -13.16
N LEU A 176 -8.55 7.01 -13.88
CA LEU A 176 -9.21 6.55 -15.10
C LEU A 176 -10.69 6.18 -14.85
N PHE A 177 -10.99 5.44 -13.80
CA PHE A 177 -12.36 5.01 -13.50
C PHE A 177 -13.25 6.15 -13.00
N GLU A 178 -12.71 7.11 -12.25
CA GLU A 178 -13.42 8.35 -11.88
C GLU A 178 -13.66 9.25 -13.09
N TYR A 179 -12.70 9.34 -14.02
CA TYR A 179 -12.89 9.99 -15.31
C TYR A 179 -14.03 9.33 -16.09
N LEU A 180 -14.03 7.99 -16.21
CA LEU A 180 -15.10 7.25 -16.90
C LEU A 180 -16.46 7.42 -16.24
N LYS A 181 -16.52 7.42 -14.90
CA LYS A 181 -17.76 7.68 -14.14
C LYS A 181 -18.31 9.07 -14.44
N THR A 182 -17.45 10.06 -14.66
CA THR A 182 -17.85 11.46 -14.90
C THR A 182 -18.20 11.70 -16.37
N GLN A 183 -17.33 11.27 -17.28
CA GLN A 183 -17.44 11.54 -18.72
C GLN A 183 -18.28 10.52 -19.48
N SER A 184 -18.46 9.32 -18.92
CA SER A 184 -19.22 8.23 -19.54
C SER A 184 -20.10 7.47 -18.54
N PRO A 185 -20.98 8.17 -17.78
CA PRO A 185 -21.77 7.56 -16.70
C PRO A 185 -22.76 6.48 -17.17
N LYS A 186 -23.07 6.44 -18.46
CA LYS A 186 -23.97 5.47 -19.11
C LYS A 186 -23.24 4.28 -19.72
N MET A 187 -21.90 4.24 -19.64
CA MET A 187 -21.12 3.10 -20.13
C MET A 187 -21.46 1.85 -19.33
N LYS A 188 -21.75 0.75 -20.03
CA LYS A 188 -22.08 -0.51 -19.38
C LYS A 188 -20.83 -1.25 -18.93
N VAL A 189 -20.99 -2.04 -17.88
CA VAL A 189 -19.92 -2.94 -17.43
C VAL A 189 -19.57 -3.99 -18.50
N GLU A 190 -20.54 -4.43 -19.29
CA GLU A 190 -20.33 -5.36 -20.42
C GLU A 190 -19.40 -4.78 -21.49
N ASP A 191 -19.53 -3.49 -21.79
CA ASP A 191 -18.66 -2.80 -22.75
C ASP A 191 -17.21 -2.80 -22.22
N LEU A 192 -17.03 -2.47 -20.94
CA LEU A 192 -15.73 -2.53 -20.26
C LEU A 192 -15.12 -3.93 -20.29
N ILE A 193 -15.92 -4.97 -20.02
CA ILE A 193 -15.50 -6.37 -20.08
C ILE A 193 -15.01 -6.72 -21.49
N THR A 194 -15.73 -6.30 -22.53
CA THR A 194 -15.34 -6.53 -23.93
C THR A 194 -13.96 -5.94 -24.24
N HIS A 195 -13.68 -4.72 -23.77
CA HIS A 195 -12.36 -4.12 -23.93
C HIS A 195 -11.26 -4.88 -23.18
N LEU A 196 -11.54 -5.36 -21.96
CA LEU A 196 -10.59 -6.13 -21.14
C LEU A 196 -10.31 -7.53 -21.71
N GLU A 197 -11.32 -8.21 -22.27
CA GLU A 197 -11.16 -9.48 -22.99
C GLU A 197 -10.29 -9.29 -24.24
N ALA A 198 -10.52 -8.22 -25.00
CA ALA A 198 -9.69 -7.87 -26.15
C ALA A 198 -8.24 -7.51 -25.78
N MET A 199 -8.02 -7.02 -24.56
CA MET A 199 -6.67 -6.81 -23.99
C MET A 199 -6.03 -8.10 -23.46
N GLN A 200 -6.70 -9.24 -23.57
CA GLN A 200 -6.28 -10.52 -23.02
C GLN A 200 -6.05 -10.45 -21.50
N ARG A 201 -6.97 -9.80 -20.77
CA ARG A 201 -6.95 -9.68 -19.30
C ARG A 201 -8.08 -10.47 -18.63
N PRO A 202 -8.10 -11.82 -18.76
CA PRO A 202 -9.14 -12.65 -18.16
C PRO A 202 -9.12 -12.61 -16.63
N ASP A 203 -7.97 -12.29 -16.03
CA ASP A 203 -7.79 -12.08 -14.60
C ASP A 203 -8.63 -10.90 -14.08
N VAL A 204 -8.63 -9.77 -14.80
CA VAL A 204 -9.44 -8.59 -14.47
C VAL A 204 -10.92 -8.87 -14.68
N VAL A 205 -11.25 -9.52 -15.81
CA VAL A 205 -12.64 -9.89 -16.14
C VAL A 205 -13.25 -10.79 -15.09
N LYS A 206 -12.49 -11.79 -14.59
CA LYS A 206 -12.95 -12.70 -13.54
C LYS A 206 -13.28 -11.95 -12.25
N VAL A 207 -12.47 -10.95 -11.89
CA VAL A 207 -12.70 -10.12 -10.70
C VAL A 207 -13.97 -9.28 -10.84
N ILE A 208 -14.21 -8.68 -12.00
CA ILE A 208 -15.43 -7.92 -12.26
C ILE A 208 -16.65 -8.85 -12.22
N LYS A 209 -16.66 -9.91 -13.02
CA LYS A 209 -17.79 -10.85 -13.12
C LYS A 209 -18.13 -11.45 -11.75
N GLY A 210 -17.13 -11.88 -10.99
CA GLY A 210 -17.34 -12.43 -9.64
C GLY A 210 -17.85 -11.42 -8.61
N SER A 211 -17.56 -10.12 -8.77
CA SER A 211 -18.13 -9.09 -7.87
C SER A 211 -19.52 -8.64 -8.30
N THR A 212 -19.87 -8.76 -9.58
CA THR A 212 -21.18 -8.37 -10.13
C THR A 212 -22.20 -9.50 -10.15
N GLU A 213 -21.79 -10.74 -9.91
CA GLU A 213 -22.66 -11.91 -9.90
C GLU A 213 -23.78 -11.76 -8.84
N GLY A 214 -25.04 -11.86 -9.28
CA GLY A 214 -26.22 -11.65 -8.43
C GLY A 214 -26.50 -10.21 -8.01
N LYS A 215 -25.72 -9.22 -8.47
CA LYS A 215 -25.94 -7.79 -8.19
C LYS A 215 -26.43 -7.05 -9.43
N SER A 216 -27.32 -6.07 -9.25
CA SER A 216 -27.79 -5.19 -10.34
C SER A 216 -26.76 -4.10 -10.68
N VAL A 217 -25.54 -4.49 -11.05
CA VAL A 217 -24.47 -3.55 -11.44
C VAL A 217 -24.43 -3.44 -12.97
N SER A 218 -25.14 -2.46 -13.52
CA SER A 218 -25.26 -2.29 -14.97
C SER A 218 -24.25 -1.29 -15.56
N PHE A 219 -23.78 -0.33 -14.76
CA PHE A 219 -22.98 0.81 -15.23
C PHE A 219 -21.67 0.98 -14.45
N ILE A 220 -20.67 1.57 -15.09
CA ILE A 220 -19.34 1.82 -14.49
C ILE A 220 -19.45 2.64 -13.19
N LYS A 221 -20.35 3.63 -13.13
CA LYS A 221 -20.55 4.44 -11.92
C LYS A 221 -20.91 3.61 -10.67
N ASP A 222 -21.53 2.44 -10.86
CA ASP A 222 -21.92 1.55 -9.77
C ASP A 222 -20.78 0.61 -9.40
N LEU A 223 -19.93 0.27 -10.39
CA LEU A 223 -18.68 -0.45 -10.19
C LEU A 223 -17.69 0.36 -9.35
N VAL A 224 -17.54 1.66 -9.62
CA VAL A 224 -16.65 2.57 -8.87
C VAL A 224 -17.06 2.71 -7.40
N LYS A 225 -18.33 2.41 -7.05
CA LYS A 225 -18.80 2.41 -5.65
C LYS A 225 -18.26 1.23 -4.85
N ASP A 226 -17.95 0.11 -5.49
CA ASP A 226 -17.46 -1.11 -4.85
C ASP A 226 -15.95 -0.99 -4.57
N VAL A 227 -15.62 -0.70 -3.32
CA VAL A 227 -14.25 -0.47 -2.85
C VAL A 227 -13.36 -1.70 -3.03
N LEU A 228 -13.86 -2.88 -2.65
CA LEU A 228 -13.10 -4.13 -2.73
C LEU A 228 -12.79 -4.51 -4.17
N LEU A 229 -13.73 -4.21 -5.07
CA LEU A 229 -13.53 -4.38 -6.50
C LEU A 229 -12.50 -3.38 -7.03
N MET A 230 -12.65 -2.09 -6.72
CA MET A 230 -11.74 -1.04 -7.20
C MET A 230 -10.30 -1.28 -6.74
N GLU A 231 -10.09 -1.69 -5.49
CA GLU A 231 -8.76 -2.05 -4.99
C GLU A 231 -8.11 -3.15 -5.83
N LYS A 232 -8.83 -4.24 -6.09
CA LYS A 232 -8.35 -5.34 -6.94
C LYS A 232 -8.09 -4.89 -8.39
N LEU A 233 -8.94 -4.02 -8.93
CA LEU A 233 -8.75 -3.49 -10.29
C LEU A 233 -7.49 -2.63 -10.38
N CYS A 234 -7.28 -1.75 -9.41
CA CYS A 234 -6.07 -0.95 -9.28
C CYS A 234 -4.82 -1.84 -9.21
N GLU A 235 -4.80 -2.86 -8.35
CA GLU A 235 -3.69 -3.81 -8.26
C GLU A 235 -3.38 -4.52 -9.57
N LEU A 236 -4.39 -4.83 -10.37
CA LEU A 236 -4.24 -5.59 -11.62
C LEU A 236 -3.90 -4.70 -12.82
N LEU A 237 -4.43 -3.49 -12.88
CA LEU A 237 -4.29 -2.57 -14.03
C LEU A 237 -3.11 -1.60 -13.88
N ASN A 238 -2.66 -1.32 -12.64
CA ASN A 238 -1.43 -0.56 -12.41
C ASN A 238 -0.16 -1.38 -12.71
N ARG A 239 -0.25 -2.71 -12.82
CA ARG A 239 0.91 -3.56 -13.17
C ARG A 239 1.47 -3.15 -14.55
N ASN A 240 2.79 -2.96 -14.62
CA ASN A 240 3.47 -2.74 -15.89
C ASN A 240 3.95 -4.07 -16.50
N PRO A 241 3.63 -4.39 -17.78
CA PRO A 241 4.11 -5.61 -18.45
C PRO A 241 5.62 -5.61 -18.83
N GLY A 242 6.42 -4.63 -18.41
CA GLY A 242 7.90 -4.66 -18.51
C GLY A 242 8.54 -3.26 -18.53
N ILE A 243 9.88 -3.22 -18.57
CA ILE A 243 10.69 -1.98 -18.41
C ILE A 243 10.32 -0.88 -19.44
N ASN A 244 9.81 -1.26 -20.63
CA ASN A 244 9.47 -0.32 -21.72
C ASN A 244 8.04 -0.48 -22.26
N LYS A 245 7.08 -0.99 -21.47
CA LYS A 245 5.70 -1.16 -21.94
C LYS A 245 4.74 -0.20 -21.25
N MET A 246 3.74 0.25 -22.00
CA MET A 246 2.65 1.07 -21.48
C MET A 246 1.89 0.30 -20.38
N PRO A 247 1.62 0.91 -19.21
CA PRO A 247 0.80 0.32 -18.15
C PRO A 247 -0.56 -0.14 -18.64
N TRP A 248 -1.14 -1.18 -18.02
CA TRP A 248 -2.40 -1.76 -18.50
C TRP A 248 -3.59 -0.79 -18.39
N TRP A 249 -3.65 0.04 -17.35
CA TRP A 249 -4.67 1.08 -17.24
C TRP A 249 -4.61 2.09 -18.40
N LYS A 250 -3.40 2.49 -18.82
CA LYS A 250 -3.22 3.47 -19.90
C LYS A 250 -3.58 2.87 -21.26
N LYS A 251 -3.27 1.59 -21.46
CA LYS A 251 -3.77 0.82 -22.62
C LYS A 251 -5.28 0.69 -22.64
N LEU A 252 -5.90 0.48 -21.47
CA LEU A 252 -7.35 0.42 -21.35
C LEU A 252 -7.95 1.77 -21.73
N GLY A 253 -7.45 2.88 -21.18
CA GLY A 253 -7.88 4.23 -21.53
C GLY A 253 -7.76 4.53 -23.03
N ALA A 254 -6.64 4.16 -23.66
CA ALA A 254 -6.46 4.32 -25.11
C ALA A 254 -7.47 3.49 -25.93
N ARG A 255 -7.80 2.27 -25.49
CA ARG A 255 -8.84 1.44 -26.14
C ARG A 255 -10.25 1.97 -25.95
N LEU A 256 -10.47 2.75 -24.90
CA LEU A 256 -11.70 3.49 -24.65
C LEU A 256 -11.72 4.83 -25.38
N SER A 257 -10.76 5.07 -26.28
CA SER A 257 -10.63 6.29 -27.08
C SER A 257 -10.46 7.57 -26.25
N ILE A 258 -9.89 7.45 -25.05
CA ILE A 258 -9.48 8.61 -24.25
C ILE A 258 -8.21 9.20 -24.85
N ASN A 259 -8.17 10.53 -25.00
CA ASN A 259 -7.01 11.22 -25.57
C ASN A 259 -5.74 10.95 -24.74
N THR A 260 -4.61 10.84 -25.42
CA THR A 260 -3.30 10.59 -24.82
C THR A 260 -2.93 11.70 -23.84
N ASP A 261 -3.22 12.96 -24.13
CA ASP A 261 -2.93 14.08 -23.22
C ASP A 261 -3.67 13.92 -21.89
N ILE A 262 -4.94 13.52 -21.93
CA ILE A 262 -5.73 13.24 -20.72
C ILE A 262 -5.13 12.05 -19.98
N LEU A 263 -4.74 10.99 -20.69
CA LEU A 263 -4.10 9.83 -20.06
C LEU A 263 -2.72 10.17 -19.46
N ASP A 264 -2.02 11.15 -20.02
CA ASP A 264 -0.76 11.65 -19.45
C ASP A 264 -1.05 12.43 -18.16
N ASP A 265 -2.07 13.28 -18.15
CA ASP A 265 -2.52 14.03 -16.96
C ASP A 265 -3.03 13.13 -15.83
N LEU A 266 -3.58 11.96 -16.15
CA LEU A 266 -4.01 10.96 -15.16
C LEU A 266 -2.84 10.14 -14.58
N SER A 267 -1.64 10.25 -15.17
CA SER A 267 -0.45 9.58 -14.66
C SER A 267 0.08 10.34 -13.44
N PRO A 268 0.64 9.64 -12.43
CA PRO A 268 1.35 10.32 -11.35
C PRO A 268 2.45 11.26 -11.92
N PRO A 269 2.69 12.42 -11.29
CA PRO A 269 3.77 13.31 -11.66
C PRO A 269 5.09 12.53 -11.78
N GLN A 270 5.78 12.63 -12.92
CA GLN A 270 7.04 11.90 -13.15
C GLN A 270 8.23 12.46 -12.34
N ASP A 271 8.07 13.63 -11.71
CA ASP A 271 9.16 14.44 -11.16
C ASP A 271 9.32 14.37 -9.63
N HIS A 272 8.72 13.37 -8.98
CA HIS A 272 8.85 13.20 -7.54
C HIS A 272 9.56 11.90 -7.23
N GLU A 273 10.90 11.97 -7.22
CA GLU A 273 11.73 10.96 -6.57
C GLU A 273 11.29 10.82 -5.12
N CYS A 274 10.88 9.61 -4.75
CA CYS A 274 10.44 9.31 -3.39
C CYS A 274 11.66 9.15 -2.44
N PRO A 275 11.49 9.33 -1.11
CA PRO A 275 12.62 9.31 -0.19
C PRO A 275 13.45 8.02 -0.27
N THR A 276 12.81 6.85 -0.39
CA THR A 276 13.51 5.58 -0.58
C THR A 276 14.30 5.56 -1.89
N GLU A 277 13.76 6.08 -2.99
CA GLU A 277 14.48 6.17 -4.27
C GLU A 277 15.71 7.08 -4.17
N ALA A 278 15.55 8.26 -3.56
CA ALA A 278 16.63 9.21 -3.30
C ALA A 278 17.74 8.58 -2.44
N LEU A 279 17.37 7.85 -1.39
CA LEU A 279 18.30 7.11 -0.55
C LEU A 279 19.07 6.06 -1.35
N ILE A 280 18.39 5.28 -2.20
CA ILE A 280 19.04 4.25 -3.02
C ILE A 280 19.97 4.87 -4.06
N HIS A 281 19.58 5.99 -4.68
CA HIS A 281 20.46 6.76 -5.57
C HIS A 281 21.70 7.25 -4.84
N TYR A 282 21.54 7.84 -3.66
CA TYR A 282 22.64 8.32 -2.83
C TYR A 282 23.59 7.19 -2.41
N LEU A 283 23.06 6.06 -1.94
CA LEU A 283 23.87 4.89 -1.59
C LEU A 283 24.66 4.36 -2.80
N GLY A 284 24.06 4.40 -3.99
CA GLY A 284 24.71 3.99 -5.24
C GLY A 284 25.88 4.88 -5.65
N SER A 285 25.80 6.19 -5.41
CA SER A 285 26.87 7.14 -5.70
C SER A 285 27.95 7.15 -4.61
N TRP A 286 27.55 7.06 -3.34
CA TRP A 286 28.45 7.12 -2.19
C TRP A 286 29.22 5.82 -1.98
N ARG A 287 28.56 4.66 -2.08
CA ARG A 287 29.18 3.33 -1.92
C ARG A 287 28.69 2.37 -3.02
N PRO A 288 29.25 2.47 -4.24
CA PRO A 288 28.85 1.62 -5.38
C PRO A 288 29.01 0.11 -5.14
N GLY A 289 29.85 -0.28 -4.17
CA GLY A 289 30.10 -1.67 -3.79
C GLY A 289 29.04 -2.28 -2.86
N LEU A 290 28.05 -1.52 -2.40
CA LEU A 290 26.97 -2.05 -1.57
C LEU A 290 26.16 -3.10 -2.32
N LYS A 291 25.83 -4.17 -1.61
CA LYS A 291 25.12 -5.34 -2.14
C LYS A 291 23.69 -5.41 -1.61
N ILE A 292 22.85 -6.20 -2.27
CA ILE A 292 21.50 -6.51 -1.79
C ILE A 292 21.52 -7.13 -0.38
N ALA A 293 22.54 -7.94 -0.07
CA ALA A 293 22.73 -8.50 1.28
C ALA A 293 22.86 -7.42 2.36
N ASP A 294 23.62 -6.35 2.11
CA ASP A 294 23.85 -5.26 3.07
C ASP A 294 22.53 -4.52 3.36
N PHE A 295 21.73 -4.30 2.32
CA PHE A 295 20.42 -3.68 2.44
C PHE A 295 19.43 -4.56 3.22
N ILE A 296 19.41 -5.87 2.98
CA ILE A 296 18.55 -6.78 3.76
C ILE A 296 18.97 -6.81 5.24
N CYS A 297 20.28 -6.77 5.54
CA CYS A 297 20.76 -6.64 6.90
C CYS A 297 20.29 -5.33 7.55
N ALA A 298 20.34 -4.20 6.84
CA ALA A 298 19.81 -2.93 7.33
C ALA A 298 18.30 -3.01 7.61
N LEU A 299 17.51 -3.59 6.69
CA LEU A 299 16.06 -3.78 6.86
C LEU A 299 15.73 -4.63 8.10
N ARG A 300 16.52 -5.67 8.39
CA ARG A 300 16.34 -6.46 9.61
C ARG A 300 16.68 -5.70 10.88
N LYS A 301 17.77 -4.93 10.87
CA LYS A 301 18.16 -4.09 12.02
C LYS A 301 17.07 -3.12 12.40
N ILE A 302 16.31 -2.64 11.41
CA ILE A 302 15.20 -1.72 11.63
C ILE A 302 13.82 -2.41 11.72
N ASP A 303 13.81 -3.74 11.85
CA ASP A 303 12.62 -4.59 11.97
C ASP A 303 11.59 -4.42 10.82
N ARG A 304 12.05 -4.10 9.61
CA ARG A 304 11.21 -3.93 8.42
C ARG A 304 11.09 -5.21 7.60
N LEU A 305 10.53 -6.24 8.26
CA LEU A 305 10.26 -7.55 7.65
C LEU A 305 9.30 -7.50 6.46
N ASP A 306 8.39 -6.53 6.44
CA ASP A 306 7.48 -6.28 5.32
C ASP A 306 8.22 -5.84 4.05
N ALA A 307 9.23 -4.97 4.16
CA ALA A 307 10.10 -4.61 3.04
C ALA A 307 10.96 -5.81 2.56
N ILE A 308 11.35 -6.69 3.49
CA ILE A 308 12.03 -7.95 3.15
C ILE A 308 11.08 -8.88 2.38
N ASP A 309 9.80 -8.95 2.75
CA ASP A 309 8.80 -9.74 2.01
C ASP A 309 8.63 -9.26 0.57
N VAL A 310 8.72 -7.94 0.32
CA VAL A 310 8.77 -7.39 -1.04
C VAL A 310 9.98 -7.95 -1.80
N LEU A 311 11.17 -7.98 -1.18
CA LEU A 311 12.39 -8.53 -1.78
C LEU A 311 12.30 -10.04 -2.05
N LYS A 312 11.67 -10.82 -1.14
CA LYS A 312 11.50 -12.27 -1.30
C LYS A 312 10.82 -12.64 -2.62
N GLY A 313 9.87 -11.82 -3.10
CA GLY A 313 9.22 -12.01 -4.40
C GLY A 313 10.15 -11.97 -5.62
N TYR A 314 11.39 -11.48 -5.43
CA TYR A 314 12.41 -11.35 -6.47
C TYR A 314 13.67 -12.19 -6.22
N LEU A 315 13.79 -12.81 -5.04
CA LEU A 315 14.94 -13.64 -4.64
C LEU A 315 14.75 -15.12 -5.03
N PRO A 316 15.85 -15.89 -5.18
CA PRO A 316 15.83 -17.34 -5.27
C PRO A 316 15.34 -18.00 -3.99
N ASP A 317 14.66 -19.14 -4.14
CA ASP A 317 14.02 -19.87 -3.03
C ASP A 317 15.06 -20.33 -1.98
N TYR A 318 16.31 -20.58 -2.40
CA TYR A 318 17.41 -20.91 -1.50
C TYR A 318 17.88 -19.73 -0.64
N CYS A 319 17.86 -18.50 -1.16
CA CYS A 319 18.20 -17.29 -0.40
C CYS A 319 17.15 -16.98 0.67
N VAL A 320 15.87 -17.27 0.40
CA VAL A 320 14.79 -17.09 1.37
C VAL A 320 15.00 -17.97 2.61
N SER A 321 15.57 -19.17 2.43
CA SER A 321 15.87 -20.09 3.54
C SER A 321 17.01 -19.59 4.44
N GLU A 322 18.01 -18.96 3.84
CA GLU A 322 19.12 -18.30 4.55
C GLU A 322 18.62 -17.06 5.30
N LEU A 323 17.65 -16.34 4.71
CA LEU A 323 16.99 -15.20 5.32
C LEU A 323 16.05 -15.54 6.50
N LEU A 324 15.74 -16.82 6.74
CA LEU A 324 14.90 -17.26 7.86
C LEU A 324 15.71 -17.94 8.98
N ARG A 325 17.03 -18.11 8.80
CA ARG A 325 17.92 -18.84 9.72
C ARG A 325 18.84 -17.96 10.57
N SER A 326 18.86 -16.65 10.34
CA SER A 326 19.74 -15.66 10.99
C SER A 326 18.93 -14.47 11.48
#